data_AF-A0A7G8WR10-F1
#
_entry.id   AF-A0A7G8WR10-F1
#
_cell.length_a   1.000
_cell.length_b   1.000
_cell.length_c   1.000
_cell.angle_alpha   90.00
_cell.angle_beta   90.00
_cell.angle_gamma   90.00
#
_symmetry.space_group_name_H-M   'P 1'
#
loop_
_entity.id
_entity.type
_entity.pdbx_description
1 polymer ?
#
loop_
_entity_poly.entity_id
_entity_poly.type
_entity_poly.pdbx_seq_one_letter_code
_entity_poly.pdbx_strand_id
1 'polypeptide(L)'
;MTAPSAAAVRGLARRDLTIGIGRARAELVRAIGESGFALEIDQLTVLEAARGSAIAGASRSADKLPLRLRIRLTAADPGCSVWIEVSDYWKLPVRRPVEHYRDVIVEILGAIDLAVRRADPGASEFADPEITGGPIGASSESGGSQAIAKFSGAANRYLDGGVPATQRRKGWRETGTLLVMTPKASTVFEMAEAYGIVTVGTMVVSRPGGMPGPLVSEIGKVVAAFEAALQGGPAMPGASVELDGAAVPAIEFLAQQARIREKVAIRTLQVCTTCRLTKVVNPDYTKLKAKRHRTNILSNSIGAVISTGGVSPFVLIGRLAQLNQLDLEFVCPRCQGLHAESSLITFCPKCGDQRNDSVLRSCDRCKFEFRALGSTKDLWDEPIQRPLPHATPALPPAGMASEAVPWPMADETAEQPRLPADQWAPPRSAQRVSTLPPAHPVSWEPPTPAQQVLPPPMWSPDPMGRHQLRWWDGHAWTAHALSHGRPVVDPL
;
A
#
# COMPACT_ATOMS: atom_id res chain seq x y z
N MET A 1 8.37 -20.28 -1.21
CA MET A 1 7.02 -20.65 -0.73
C MET A 1 7.22 -21.46 0.53
N THR A 2 6.72 -21.02 1.69
CA THR A 2 6.72 -21.85 2.90
C THR A 2 5.85 -23.09 2.64
N ALA A 3 6.34 -24.27 3.01
CA ALA A 3 5.56 -25.50 2.89
C ALA A 3 4.19 -25.31 3.57
N PRO A 4 3.08 -25.71 2.93
CA PRO A 4 1.76 -25.57 3.52
C PRO A 4 1.73 -26.33 4.84
N SER A 5 1.29 -25.66 5.92
CA SER A 5 0.94 -26.35 7.15
C SER A 5 -0.15 -27.37 6.80
N ALA A 6 0.10 -28.65 7.09
CA ALA A 6 -0.70 -29.80 6.64
C ALA A 6 -2.16 -29.85 7.16
N ALA A 7 -2.67 -28.77 7.77
CA ALA A 7 -3.99 -28.71 8.42
C ALA A 7 -4.90 -27.56 7.95
N ALA A 8 -4.47 -26.71 7.01
CA ALA A 8 -5.31 -25.61 6.52
C ALA A 8 -6.31 -26.10 5.46
N VAL A 9 -7.59 -25.75 5.63
CA VAL A 9 -8.61 -25.90 4.59
C VAL A 9 -8.37 -24.81 3.55
N ARG A 10 -8.12 -25.21 2.31
CA ARG A 10 -7.78 -24.30 1.22
C ARG A 10 -8.56 -24.65 -0.03
N GLY A 11 -9.15 -23.67 -0.69
CA GLY A 11 -9.71 -23.79 -2.04
C GLY A 11 -8.87 -22.99 -3.02
N LEU A 12 -8.52 -23.61 -4.15
CA LEU A 12 -7.77 -22.99 -5.24
C LEU A 12 -8.61 -22.97 -6.51
N ALA A 13 -8.59 -21.84 -7.21
CA ALA A 13 -9.20 -21.71 -8.53
C ALA A 13 -8.31 -20.88 -9.46
N ARG A 14 -8.29 -21.22 -10.74
CA ARG A 14 -7.55 -20.47 -11.78
C ARG A 14 -8.43 -20.28 -13.00
N ARG A 15 -8.31 -19.12 -13.64
CA ARG A 15 -8.97 -18.82 -14.91
C ARG A 15 -8.18 -17.85 -15.74
N ASP A 16 -8.25 -18.03 -17.06
CA ASP A 16 -7.79 -17.05 -18.03
C ASP A 16 -9.00 -16.25 -18.56
N LEU A 17 -8.83 -14.95 -18.68
CA LEU A 17 -9.85 -13.98 -19.08
C LEU A 17 -9.42 -13.28 -20.36
N THR A 18 -10.38 -12.97 -21.22
CA THR A 18 -10.18 -12.18 -22.44
C THR A 18 -10.13 -10.67 -22.17
N ILE A 19 -10.62 -10.24 -21.00
CA ILE A 19 -10.61 -8.85 -20.57
C ILE A 19 -9.27 -8.46 -19.93
N GLY A 20 -8.93 -7.17 -20.01
CA GLY A 20 -7.71 -6.65 -19.40
C GLY A 20 -7.74 -6.68 -17.86
N ILE A 21 -6.55 -6.78 -17.27
CA ILE A 21 -6.31 -6.88 -15.82
C ILE A 21 -7.02 -5.80 -14.98
N GLY A 22 -7.11 -4.56 -15.47
CA GLY A 22 -7.78 -3.47 -14.75
C GLY A 22 -9.28 -3.67 -14.58
N ARG A 23 -9.95 -4.16 -15.63
CA ARG A 23 -11.39 -4.48 -15.57
C ARG A 23 -11.65 -5.69 -14.68
N ALA A 24 -10.84 -6.74 -14.83
CA ALA A 24 -10.93 -7.92 -13.97
C ALA A 24 -10.75 -7.55 -12.48
N ARG A 25 -9.73 -6.76 -12.15
CA ARG A 25 -9.48 -6.27 -10.80
C ARG A 25 -10.67 -5.48 -10.23
N ALA A 26 -11.25 -4.56 -11.00
CA ALA A 26 -12.38 -3.75 -10.53
C ALA A 26 -13.58 -4.62 -10.12
N GLU A 27 -13.89 -5.65 -10.93
CA GLU A 27 -14.98 -6.58 -10.65
C GLU A 27 -14.68 -7.51 -9.47
N LEU A 28 -13.42 -7.95 -9.34
CA LEU A 28 -12.98 -8.75 -8.20
C LEU A 28 -13.05 -7.95 -6.88
N VAL A 29 -12.57 -6.71 -6.86
CA VAL A 29 -12.66 -5.84 -5.67
C VAL A 29 -14.11 -5.66 -5.21
N ARG A 30 -15.03 -5.50 -6.16
CA ARG A 30 -16.47 -5.43 -5.86
C ARG A 30 -16.98 -6.75 -5.26
N ALA A 31 -16.64 -7.89 -5.87
CA ALA A 31 -17.05 -9.22 -5.40
C ALA A 31 -16.51 -9.56 -3.99
N ILE A 32 -15.27 -9.13 -3.69
CA ILE A 32 -14.67 -9.25 -2.35
C ILE A 32 -15.52 -8.52 -1.31
N GLY A 33 -15.90 -7.27 -1.60
CA GLY A 33 -16.77 -6.48 -0.72
C GLY A 33 -18.17 -7.06 -0.55
N GLU A 34 -18.79 -7.50 -1.65
CA GLU A 34 -20.11 -8.19 -1.65
C GLU A 34 -20.07 -9.49 -0.83
N SER A 35 -18.91 -10.15 -0.76
CA SER A 35 -18.69 -11.39 0.02
C SER A 35 -18.35 -11.14 1.50
N GLY A 36 -18.40 -9.89 1.96
CA GLY A 36 -18.14 -9.51 3.35
C GLY A 36 -16.67 -9.54 3.76
N PHE A 37 -15.73 -9.54 2.80
CA PHE A 37 -14.31 -9.45 3.09
C PHE A 37 -13.86 -7.99 3.25
N ALA A 38 -13.01 -7.73 4.24
CA ALA A 38 -12.25 -6.50 4.35
C ALA A 38 -10.98 -6.62 3.50
N LEU A 39 -10.83 -5.78 2.49
CA LEU A 39 -9.65 -5.76 1.63
C LEU A 39 -8.44 -5.21 2.41
N GLU A 40 -7.39 -6.03 2.52
CA GLU A 40 -6.16 -5.73 3.25
C GLU A 40 -5.03 -5.24 2.33
N ILE A 41 -4.98 -5.74 1.09
CA ILE A 41 -4.02 -5.35 0.06
C ILE A 41 -4.79 -5.18 -1.24
N ASP A 42 -4.64 -4.01 -1.86
CA ASP A 42 -5.28 -3.65 -3.13
C ASP A 42 -4.24 -3.24 -4.20
N GLN A 43 -3.45 -4.19 -4.67
CA GLN A 43 -2.44 -3.98 -5.72
C GLN A 43 -3.00 -4.33 -7.09
N LEU A 44 -2.34 -3.93 -8.19
CA LEU A 44 -2.81 -4.26 -9.53
C LEU A 44 -2.77 -5.79 -9.76
N THR A 45 -1.67 -6.42 -9.33
CA THR A 45 -1.42 -7.85 -9.52
C THR A 45 -1.82 -8.73 -8.34
N VAL A 46 -2.13 -8.14 -7.18
CA VAL A 46 -2.43 -8.88 -5.96
C VAL A 46 -3.56 -8.20 -5.18
N LEU A 47 -4.60 -8.95 -4.87
CA LEU A 47 -5.62 -8.60 -3.89
C LEU A 47 -5.51 -9.56 -2.70
N GLU A 48 -5.45 -9.03 -1.48
CA GLU A 48 -5.59 -9.83 -0.27
C GLU A 48 -6.71 -9.27 0.58
N ALA A 49 -7.58 -10.13 1.09
CA ALA A 49 -8.70 -9.75 1.92
C ALA A 49 -8.89 -10.76 3.06
N ALA A 50 -9.47 -10.31 4.16
CA ALA A 50 -9.79 -11.15 5.31
C ALA A 50 -11.24 -10.94 5.73
N ARG A 51 -11.89 -12.03 6.15
CA ARG A 51 -13.24 -12.04 6.71
C ARG A 51 -13.23 -12.84 8.00
N GLY A 52 -14.11 -12.47 8.93
CA GLY A 52 -14.33 -13.17 10.19
C GLY A 52 -13.26 -12.93 11.25
N SER A 53 -13.38 -13.61 12.38
CA SER A 53 -12.37 -13.58 13.44
C SER A 53 -12.29 -14.95 14.11
N ALA A 54 -11.12 -15.27 14.67
CA ALA A 54 -10.93 -16.54 15.37
C ALA A 54 -11.91 -16.71 16.56
N ILE A 55 -12.35 -15.60 17.15
CA ILE A 55 -13.27 -15.60 18.30
C ILE A 55 -14.71 -15.76 17.82
N ALA A 56 -15.10 -15.01 16.79
CA ALA A 56 -16.45 -15.09 16.22
C ALA A 56 -16.69 -16.44 15.54
N GLY A 57 -15.65 -17.06 14.96
CA GLY A 57 -15.73 -18.38 14.34
C GLY A 57 -16.13 -19.51 15.30
N ALA A 58 -16.00 -19.31 16.63
CA ALA A 58 -16.51 -20.26 17.61
C ALA A 58 -18.05 -20.42 17.55
N SER A 59 -18.75 -19.38 17.07
CA SER A 59 -20.20 -19.43 16.85
C SER A 59 -20.63 -20.30 15.65
N ARG A 60 -19.66 -20.78 14.84
CA ARG A 60 -19.89 -21.56 13.61
C ARG A 60 -20.87 -20.91 12.62
N SER A 61 -21.05 -19.59 12.69
CA SER A 61 -21.81 -18.87 11.69
C SER A 61 -20.92 -18.65 10.46
N ALA A 62 -21.46 -18.91 9.27
CA ALA A 62 -20.73 -18.85 8.01
C ALA A 62 -20.06 -17.50 7.79
N ASP A 63 -20.76 -16.40 8.09
CA ASP A 63 -20.29 -15.00 8.01
C ASP A 63 -19.05 -14.72 8.88
N LYS A 64 -18.88 -15.46 9.98
CA LYS A 64 -17.86 -15.25 11.01
C LYS A 64 -16.64 -16.14 10.89
N LEU A 65 -16.60 -17.06 9.92
CA LEU A 65 -15.43 -17.92 9.72
C LEU A 65 -14.19 -17.09 9.33
N PRO A 66 -13.04 -17.26 10.02
CA PRO A 66 -11.79 -16.59 9.69
C PRO A 66 -11.20 -17.15 8.40
N LEU A 67 -11.53 -16.47 7.30
CA LEU A 67 -11.08 -16.79 5.96
C LEU A 67 -10.19 -15.68 5.41
N ARG A 68 -9.14 -16.10 4.72
CA ARG A 68 -8.27 -15.22 3.94
C ARG A 68 -8.45 -15.54 2.47
N LEU A 69 -8.72 -14.50 1.71
CA LEU A 69 -8.81 -14.54 0.26
C LEU A 69 -7.57 -13.87 -0.31
N ARG A 70 -6.89 -14.55 -1.22
CA ARG A 70 -5.77 -14.03 -1.99
C ARG A 70 -6.05 -14.24 -3.46
N ILE A 71 -6.02 -13.17 -4.23
CA ILE A 71 -6.18 -13.22 -5.68
C ILE A 71 -4.92 -12.66 -6.32
N ARG A 72 -4.31 -13.42 -7.23
CA ARG A 72 -3.22 -12.95 -8.08
C ARG A 72 -3.74 -12.75 -9.49
N LEU A 73 -3.39 -11.62 -10.09
CA LEU A 73 -3.69 -11.29 -11.47
C LEU A 73 -2.38 -11.18 -12.25
N THR A 74 -2.31 -11.83 -13.40
CA THR A 74 -1.17 -11.72 -14.32
C THR A 74 -1.69 -11.24 -15.65
N ALA A 75 -1.15 -10.15 -16.18
CA ALA A 75 -1.50 -9.68 -17.52
C ALA A 75 -1.12 -10.72 -18.58
N ALA A 76 -1.99 -10.90 -19.58
CA ALA A 76 -1.75 -11.73 -20.76
C ALA A 76 -2.10 -10.90 -22.02
N ASP A 77 -1.59 -11.29 -23.19
CA ASP A 77 -1.91 -10.61 -24.44
C ASP A 77 -2.66 -11.55 -25.40
N PRO A 78 -3.97 -11.33 -25.65
CA PRO A 78 -4.88 -10.40 -24.97
C PRO A 78 -5.36 -10.95 -23.61
N GLY A 79 -5.64 -10.06 -22.65
CA GLY A 79 -6.41 -10.39 -21.44
C GLY A 79 -5.62 -10.49 -20.13
N CYS A 80 -5.99 -11.42 -19.25
CA CYS A 80 -5.26 -11.70 -18.01
C CYS A 80 -5.61 -13.07 -17.42
N SER A 81 -4.72 -13.63 -16.60
CA SER A 81 -5.02 -14.79 -15.76
C SER A 81 -5.30 -14.38 -14.32
N VAL A 82 -6.26 -15.04 -13.69
CA VAL A 82 -6.67 -14.84 -12.29
C VAL A 82 -6.47 -16.15 -11.53
N TRP A 83 -5.72 -16.10 -10.44
CA TRP A 83 -5.49 -17.21 -9.52
C TRP A 83 -6.02 -16.86 -8.14
N ILE A 84 -6.96 -17.63 -7.64
CA ILE A 84 -7.70 -17.38 -6.41
C ILE A 84 -7.34 -18.46 -5.40
N GLU A 85 -6.96 -18.05 -4.20
CA GLU A 85 -6.72 -18.89 -3.04
C GLU A 85 -7.59 -18.39 -1.88
N VAL A 86 -8.51 -19.24 -1.44
CA VAL A 86 -9.24 -19.05 -0.18
C VAL A 86 -8.66 -20.02 0.84
N SER A 87 -8.25 -19.52 1.99
CA SER A 87 -7.65 -20.35 3.04
C SER A 87 -8.16 -19.92 4.41
N ASP A 88 -8.35 -20.87 5.32
CA ASP A 88 -8.50 -20.50 6.72
C ASP A 88 -7.18 -19.94 7.26
N TYR A 89 -7.26 -19.01 8.22
CA TYR A 89 -6.08 -18.52 8.95
C TYR A 89 -6.15 -18.85 10.45
N TRP A 90 -6.78 -19.97 10.79
CA TRP A 90 -6.92 -20.38 12.18
C TRP A 90 -5.56 -20.78 12.76
N LYS A 91 -5.14 -20.12 13.84
CA LYS A 91 -3.83 -20.39 14.48
C LYS A 91 -3.91 -21.42 15.62
N LEU A 92 -5.08 -21.63 16.20
CA LEU A 92 -5.24 -22.53 17.34
C LEU A 92 -5.41 -24.00 16.89
N PRO A 93 -4.85 -24.97 17.63
CA PRO A 93 -5.01 -26.40 17.38
C PRO A 93 -6.38 -26.91 17.86
N VAL A 94 -7.47 -26.24 17.48
CA VAL A 94 -8.84 -26.65 17.81
C VAL A 94 -9.40 -27.44 16.63
N ARG A 95 -10.20 -28.49 16.90
CA ARG A 95 -10.94 -29.22 15.85
C ARG A 95 -11.74 -28.23 14.99
N ARG A 96 -11.44 -28.22 13.70
CA ARG A 96 -12.10 -27.37 12.70
C ARG A 96 -13.27 -28.15 12.10
N PRO A 97 -14.46 -27.55 11.94
CA PRO A 97 -15.54 -28.16 11.16
C PRO A 97 -15.18 -28.04 9.68
N VAL A 98 -14.33 -28.95 9.17
CA VAL A 98 -13.76 -28.89 7.81
C VAL A 98 -14.85 -28.80 6.74
N GLU A 99 -15.96 -29.51 6.95
CA GLU A 99 -17.13 -29.53 6.07
C GLU A 99 -17.73 -28.12 5.93
N HIS A 100 -17.87 -27.39 7.04
CA HIS A 100 -18.43 -26.05 7.02
C HIS A 100 -17.50 -25.04 6.33
N TYR A 101 -16.18 -25.18 6.49
CA TYR A 101 -15.21 -24.37 5.73
C TYR A 101 -15.29 -24.67 4.23
N ARG A 102 -15.42 -25.95 3.87
CA ARG A 102 -15.59 -26.37 2.48
C ARG A 102 -16.81 -25.72 1.85
N ASP A 103 -17.98 -25.77 2.49
CA ASP A 103 -19.21 -25.19 1.97
C ASP A 103 -19.08 -23.68 1.75
N VAL A 104 -18.53 -22.97 2.73
CA VAL A 104 -18.33 -21.50 2.64
C VAL A 104 -17.28 -21.14 1.57
N ILE A 105 -16.22 -21.94 1.41
CA ILE A 105 -15.23 -21.73 0.36
C ILE A 105 -15.86 -21.90 -1.03
N VAL A 106 -16.70 -22.94 -1.22
CA VAL A 106 -17.43 -23.16 -2.48
C VAL A 106 -18.37 -21.99 -2.78
N GLU A 107 -19.11 -21.51 -1.79
CA GLU A 107 -20.00 -20.34 -1.92
C GLU A 107 -19.21 -19.08 -2.35
N ILE A 108 -18.08 -18.79 -1.69
CA ILE A 108 -17.23 -17.63 -2.01
C ILE A 108 -16.67 -17.74 -3.43
N LEU A 109 -16.18 -18.91 -3.82
CA LEU A 109 -15.65 -19.12 -5.16
C LEU A 109 -16.75 -19.01 -6.23
N GLY A 110 -17.97 -19.48 -5.95
CA GLY A 110 -19.13 -19.29 -6.82
C GLY A 110 -19.56 -17.83 -6.96
N ALA A 111 -19.51 -17.04 -5.88
CA ALA A 111 -19.78 -15.61 -5.94
C ALA A 111 -18.73 -14.85 -6.78
N ILE A 112 -17.45 -15.18 -6.61
CA ILE A 112 -16.37 -14.62 -7.42
C ILE A 112 -16.51 -15.07 -8.88
N ASP A 113 -16.88 -16.32 -9.14
CA ASP A 113 -17.16 -16.83 -10.47
C ASP A 113 -18.21 -15.99 -11.20
N LEU A 114 -19.35 -15.77 -10.56
CA LEU A 114 -20.43 -14.97 -11.11
C LEU A 114 -19.97 -13.54 -11.42
N ALA A 115 -19.16 -12.94 -10.54
CA ALA A 115 -18.60 -11.61 -10.78
C ALA A 115 -17.66 -11.59 -11.99
N VAL A 116 -16.80 -12.59 -12.13
CA VAL A 116 -15.89 -12.73 -13.27
C VAL A 116 -16.67 -12.95 -14.57
N ARG A 117 -17.71 -13.80 -14.59
CA ARG A 117 -18.56 -14.01 -15.78
C ARG A 117 -19.35 -12.77 -16.18
N ARG A 118 -19.79 -11.94 -15.22
CA ARG A 118 -20.39 -10.64 -15.53
C ARG A 118 -19.41 -9.72 -16.28
N ALA A 119 -18.13 -9.82 -15.94
CA ALA A 119 -17.06 -9.04 -16.57
C ALA A 119 -16.66 -9.60 -17.95
N ASP A 120 -16.60 -10.93 -18.05
CA ASP A 120 -16.17 -11.70 -19.21
C ASP A 120 -17.11 -12.89 -19.45
N PRO A 121 -18.22 -12.69 -20.19
CA PRO A 121 -19.21 -13.74 -20.44
C PRO A 121 -18.68 -14.94 -21.22
N GLY A 122 -17.55 -14.78 -21.93
CA GLY A 122 -16.93 -15.85 -22.71
C GLY A 122 -15.97 -16.74 -21.89
N ALA A 123 -15.73 -16.42 -20.62
CA ALA A 123 -14.82 -17.18 -19.79
C ALA A 123 -15.41 -18.53 -19.37
N SER A 124 -14.60 -19.59 -19.43
CA SER A 124 -14.96 -20.94 -19.00
C SER A 124 -15.23 -21.01 -17.50
N GLU A 125 -16.08 -21.94 -17.04
CA GLU A 125 -16.35 -22.17 -15.61
C GLU A 125 -15.05 -22.51 -14.83
N PHE A 126 -15.02 -22.22 -13.53
CA PHE A 126 -13.84 -22.53 -12.72
C PHE A 126 -13.83 -24.05 -12.59
N ALA A 127 -12.64 -24.65 -12.65
CA ALA A 127 -12.52 -26.04 -12.23
C ALA A 127 -13.02 -26.16 -10.78
N ASP A 128 -13.59 -27.31 -10.45
CA ASP A 128 -13.99 -27.60 -9.08
C ASP A 128 -12.82 -27.30 -8.14
N PRO A 129 -13.05 -26.54 -7.05
CA PRO A 129 -11.96 -26.08 -6.22
C PRO A 129 -11.23 -27.26 -5.60
N GLU A 130 -9.90 -27.26 -5.71
CA GLU A 130 -9.09 -28.25 -5.01
C GLU A 130 -9.12 -27.92 -3.52
N ILE A 131 -9.95 -28.67 -2.76
CA ILE A 131 -10.08 -28.49 -1.33
C ILE A 131 -9.14 -29.44 -0.59
N THR A 132 -8.01 -28.89 -0.14
CA THR A 132 -7.05 -29.62 0.70
C THR A 132 -7.38 -29.41 2.18
N GLY A 133 -7.38 -30.49 2.96
CA GLY A 133 -7.70 -30.47 4.40
C GLY A 133 -8.08 -31.87 4.88
N GLY A 134 -7.15 -32.56 5.56
CA GLY A 134 -7.42 -33.90 6.11
C GLY A 134 -8.23 -33.81 7.41
N PRO A 135 -9.08 -34.81 7.72
CA PRO A 135 -9.67 -34.93 9.05
C PRO A 135 -8.53 -35.00 10.07
N ILE A 136 -8.46 -34.03 10.98
CA ILE A 136 -7.50 -34.09 12.10
C ILE A 136 -7.92 -35.30 12.93
N GLY A 137 -7.06 -36.33 12.97
CA GLY A 137 -7.37 -37.66 13.49
C GLY A 137 -8.18 -37.63 14.78
N ALA A 138 -9.22 -38.47 14.82
CA ALA A 138 -10.16 -38.64 15.92
C ALA A 138 -9.45 -38.94 17.25
N SER A 139 -9.01 -37.89 17.94
CA SER A 139 -8.44 -37.96 19.28
C SER A 139 -9.58 -37.74 20.28
N SER A 140 -10.02 -38.85 20.91
CA SER A 140 -10.82 -38.99 22.13
C SER A 140 -11.73 -37.81 22.56
N GLU A 141 -13.05 -38.01 22.52
CA GLU A 141 -14.10 -37.03 22.84
C GLU A 141 -14.28 -36.67 24.33
N SER A 142 -13.32 -37.00 25.21
CA SER A 142 -13.48 -36.82 26.66
C SER A 142 -12.66 -35.64 27.21
N GLY A 143 -13.21 -34.41 27.18
CA GLY A 143 -12.59 -33.30 27.93
C GLY A 143 -12.97 -31.85 27.59
N GLY A 144 -14.01 -31.59 26.78
CA GLY A 144 -14.27 -30.26 26.20
C GLY A 144 -14.61 -29.10 27.15
N SER A 145 -15.00 -29.38 28.39
CA SER A 145 -15.62 -28.34 29.25
C SER A 145 -14.63 -27.50 30.07
N GLN A 146 -13.44 -28.01 30.39
CA GLN A 146 -12.48 -27.29 31.26
C GLN A 146 -11.49 -26.40 30.50
N ALA A 147 -11.28 -26.63 29.20
CA ALA A 147 -10.34 -25.83 28.41
C ALA A 147 -10.86 -24.40 28.19
N ILE A 148 -12.16 -24.20 28.01
CA ILE A 148 -12.75 -22.90 27.63
C ILE A 148 -12.57 -21.82 28.72
N ALA A 149 -12.52 -22.20 30.01
CA ALA A 149 -12.41 -21.25 31.12
C ALA A 149 -11.03 -20.60 31.29
N LYS A 150 -9.94 -21.22 30.79
CA LYS A 150 -8.57 -20.67 30.90
C LYS A 150 -8.18 -19.76 29.74
N PHE A 151 -9.00 -19.64 28.69
CA PHE A 151 -8.70 -18.82 27.51
C PHE A 151 -9.15 -17.37 27.61
N SER A 152 -9.99 -17.00 28.58
CA SER A 152 -10.52 -15.63 28.74
C SER A 152 -9.43 -14.58 29.03
N GLY A 153 -8.37 -14.94 29.77
CA GLY A 153 -7.26 -14.02 30.08
C GLY A 153 -6.29 -13.75 28.92
N ALA A 154 -6.15 -14.70 27.98
CA ALA A 154 -5.38 -14.53 26.75
C ALA A 154 -6.23 -13.94 25.61
N ALA A 155 -7.55 -14.13 25.67
CA ALA A 155 -8.49 -13.58 24.70
C ALA A 155 -8.56 -12.05 24.73
N ASN A 156 -8.44 -11.38 25.88
CA ASN A 156 -8.45 -9.90 25.92
C ASN A 156 -7.29 -9.25 25.14
N ARG A 157 -6.09 -9.87 25.13
CA ARG A 157 -4.97 -9.38 24.29
C ARG A 157 -5.14 -9.69 22.79
N TYR A 158 -6.05 -10.59 22.43
CA TYR A 158 -6.41 -10.93 21.04
C TYR A 158 -7.68 -10.21 20.55
N LEU A 159 -8.54 -9.76 21.48
CA LEU A 159 -9.77 -9.01 21.22
C LEU A 159 -9.51 -7.58 20.74
N ASP A 160 -8.35 -6.99 21.08
CA ASP A 160 -7.92 -5.66 20.61
C ASP A 160 -7.47 -5.62 19.13
N GLY A 161 -7.70 -6.68 18.34
CA GLY A 161 -7.53 -6.65 16.88
C GLY A 161 -6.10 -6.42 16.37
N GLY A 162 -5.11 -6.39 17.26
CA GLY A 162 -3.71 -6.28 16.89
C GLY A 162 -3.22 -7.58 16.26
N VAL A 163 -3.10 -7.62 14.93
CA VAL A 163 -2.31 -8.65 14.23
C VAL A 163 -0.94 -8.71 14.92
N PRO A 164 -0.51 -9.85 15.50
CA PRO A 164 0.76 -9.92 16.22
C PRO A 164 1.93 -9.54 15.30
N ALA A 165 2.85 -8.71 15.81
CA ALA A 165 4.00 -8.15 15.08
C ALA A 165 4.93 -9.18 14.41
N THR A 166 4.83 -10.46 14.78
CA THR A 166 5.65 -11.56 14.23
C THR A 166 5.22 -12.04 12.85
N GLN A 167 4.06 -11.60 12.36
CA GLN A 167 3.67 -11.70 10.96
C GLN A 167 3.56 -10.29 10.37
N ARG A 168 4.54 -9.42 10.70
CA ARG A 168 4.78 -8.18 9.95
C ARG A 168 4.78 -8.57 8.48
N ARG A 169 3.72 -8.16 7.79
CA ARG A 169 3.45 -8.45 6.39
C ARG A 169 4.75 -8.20 5.61
N LYS A 170 5.05 -8.99 4.58
CA LYS A 170 5.97 -8.55 3.52
C LYS A 170 5.31 -7.37 2.81
N GLY A 171 5.19 -6.25 3.52
CA GLY A 171 4.84 -4.98 2.95
C GLY A 171 5.93 -4.61 1.96
N TRP A 172 5.58 -3.77 1.01
CA TRP A 172 6.57 -3.23 0.11
C TRP A 172 7.71 -2.57 0.88
N ARG A 173 8.91 -2.62 0.28
CA ARG A 173 10.14 -2.02 0.79
C ARG A 173 9.95 -0.55 1.17
N GLU A 174 9.99 -0.22 2.45
CA GLU A 174 9.69 1.16 2.89
C GLU A 174 10.82 2.15 2.63
N THR A 175 12.04 1.66 2.43
CA THR A 175 13.26 2.45 2.24
C THR A 175 14.11 1.87 1.10
N GLY A 176 15.05 2.69 0.62
CA GLY A 176 15.97 2.34 -0.46
C GLY A 176 15.52 2.88 -1.81
N THR A 177 16.10 2.34 -2.87
CA THR A 177 15.88 2.76 -4.25
C THR A 177 15.43 1.60 -5.13
N LEU A 178 14.74 1.92 -6.22
CA LEU A 178 14.38 1.02 -7.31
C LEU A 178 15.21 1.38 -8.53
N LEU A 179 16.16 0.52 -8.89
CA LEU A 179 16.90 0.62 -10.14
C LEU A 179 16.05 0.04 -11.28
N VAL A 180 15.74 0.86 -12.26
CA VAL A 180 15.03 0.45 -13.48
C VAL A 180 16.03 0.41 -14.61
N MET A 181 16.15 -0.75 -15.25
CA MET A 181 17.07 -0.98 -16.36
C MET A 181 16.29 -1.29 -17.62
N THR A 182 16.64 -0.64 -18.71
CA THR A 182 16.20 -0.98 -20.06
C THR A 182 17.44 -1.20 -20.93
N PRO A 183 17.33 -1.81 -22.12
CA PRO A 183 18.48 -2.00 -23.00
C PRO A 183 19.19 -0.69 -23.41
N LYS A 184 18.51 0.47 -23.32
CA LYS A 184 19.02 1.75 -23.81
C LYS A 184 19.32 2.78 -22.73
N ALA A 185 18.79 2.60 -21.51
CA ALA A 185 18.87 3.58 -20.44
C ALA A 185 18.61 2.93 -19.08
N SER A 186 19.11 3.57 -18.03
CA SER A 186 18.78 3.22 -16.65
C SER A 186 18.32 4.45 -15.87
N THR A 187 17.53 4.24 -14.84
CA THR A 187 17.13 5.29 -13.90
C THR A 187 16.97 4.72 -12.50
N VAL A 188 17.15 5.55 -11.49
CA VAL A 188 17.00 5.18 -10.08
C VAL A 188 15.86 5.99 -9.48
N PHE A 189 14.84 5.30 -8.98
CA PHE A 189 13.74 5.92 -8.26
C PHE A 189 13.94 5.78 -6.75
N GLU A 190 13.73 6.87 -6.02
CA GLU A 190 13.45 6.79 -4.59
C GLU A 190 12.18 5.96 -4.36
N MET A 191 12.10 5.21 -3.24
CA MET A 191 10.93 4.38 -2.97
C MET A 191 9.61 5.15 -3.00
N ALA A 192 9.59 6.39 -2.52
CA ALA A 192 8.41 7.24 -2.59
C ALA A 192 7.98 7.48 -4.05
N GLU A 193 8.90 7.83 -4.93
CA GLU A 193 8.59 8.07 -6.35
C GLU A 193 8.10 6.78 -7.05
N ALA A 194 8.75 5.65 -6.78
CA ALA A 194 8.33 4.35 -7.30
C ALA A 194 6.89 4.00 -6.87
N TYR A 195 6.50 4.27 -5.63
CA TYR A 195 5.12 4.10 -5.18
C TYR A 195 4.14 5.06 -5.83
N GLY A 196 4.54 6.31 -6.07
CA GLY A 196 3.76 7.27 -6.83
C GLY A 196 3.47 6.74 -8.24
N ILE A 197 4.50 6.22 -8.93
CA ILE A 197 4.41 5.60 -10.26
C ILE A 197 3.43 4.43 -10.26
N VAL A 198 3.57 3.49 -9.32
CA VAL A 198 2.67 2.33 -9.22
C VAL A 198 1.23 2.76 -8.92
N THR A 199 1.04 3.74 -8.03
CA THR A 199 -0.29 4.25 -7.69
C THR A 199 -0.97 4.86 -8.92
N VAL A 200 -0.28 5.74 -9.66
CA VAL A 200 -0.80 6.32 -10.90
C VAL A 200 -1.09 5.24 -11.93
N GLY A 201 -0.16 4.30 -12.14
CA GLY A 201 -0.33 3.26 -13.15
C GLY A 201 -1.52 2.35 -12.83
N THR A 202 -1.74 2.02 -11.56
CA THR A 202 -2.92 1.28 -11.11
C THR A 202 -4.22 2.06 -11.38
N MET A 203 -4.23 3.38 -11.12
CA MET A 203 -5.40 4.23 -11.45
C MET A 203 -5.68 4.26 -12.95
N VAL A 204 -4.63 4.40 -13.76
CA VAL A 204 -4.69 4.43 -15.23
C VAL A 204 -5.23 3.11 -15.77
N VAL A 205 -4.69 1.97 -15.33
CA VAL A 205 -5.10 0.65 -15.82
C VAL A 205 -6.53 0.31 -15.39
N SER A 206 -6.93 0.73 -14.18
CA SER A 206 -8.29 0.49 -13.69
C SER A 206 -9.33 1.40 -14.34
N ARG A 207 -8.95 2.62 -14.73
CA ARG A 207 -9.82 3.62 -15.35
C ARG A 207 -9.08 4.32 -16.51
N PRO A 208 -8.94 3.66 -17.67
CA PRO A 208 -8.13 4.19 -18.76
C PRO A 208 -8.73 5.43 -19.44
N GLY A 209 -10.04 5.64 -19.30
CA GLY A 209 -10.73 6.74 -19.99
C GLY A 209 -10.52 6.64 -21.51
N GLY A 210 -10.11 7.74 -22.14
CA GLY A 210 -9.80 7.79 -23.57
C GLY A 210 -8.35 7.43 -23.95
N MET A 211 -7.62 6.69 -23.12
CA MET A 211 -6.24 6.29 -23.45
C MET A 211 -6.19 5.17 -24.49
N PRO A 212 -5.15 5.16 -25.37
CA PRO A 212 -4.94 4.07 -26.32
C PRO A 212 -4.71 2.73 -25.61
N GLY A 213 -5.39 1.67 -26.06
CA GLY A 213 -5.27 0.31 -25.51
C GLY A 213 -3.83 -0.21 -25.40
N PRO A 214 -2.97 -0.05 -26.44
CA PRO A 214 -1.57 -0.48 -26.36
C PRO A 214 -0.79 0.20 -25.22
N LEU A 215 -0.99 1.51 -25.02
CA LEU A 215 -0.33 2.24 -23.93
C LEU A 215 -0.82 1.76 -22.55
N VAL A 216 -2.12 1.50 -22.40
CA VAL A 216 -2.68 0.97 -21.16
C VAL A 216 -2.11 -0.42 -20.84
N SER A 217 -1.93 -1.26 -21.86
CA SER A 217 -1.30 -2.58 -21.73
C SER A 217 0.16 -2.46 -21.26
N GLU A 218 0.95 -1.59 -21.90
CA GLU A 218 2.35 -1.34 -21.49
C GLU A 218 2.45 -0.77 -20.06
N ILE A 219 1.57 0.17 -19.69
CA ILE A 219 1.50 0.66 -18.30
C ILE A 219 1.20 -0.48 -17.33
N GLY A 220 0.29 -1.39 -17.69
CA GLY A 220 -0.02 -2.58 -16.87
C GLY A 220 1.21 -3.47 -16.63
N LYS A 221 2.02 -3.71 -17.68
CA LYS A 221 3.27 -4.47 -17.58
C LYS A 221 4.29 -3.78 -16.67
N VAL A 222 4.49 -2.48 -16.85
CA VAL A 222 5.40 -1.66 -16.00
C VAL A 222 4.98 -1.73 -14.54
N VAL A 223 3.70 -1.52 -14.25
CA VAL A 223 3.17 -1.57 -12.88
C VAL A 223 3.38 -2.95 -12.27
N ALA A 224 3.02 -4.02 -12.98
CA ALA A 224 3.22 -5.39 -12.50
C ALA A 224 4.69 -5.68 -12.16
N ALA A 225 5.61 -5.24 -13.00
CA ALA A 225 7.05 -5.42 -12.78
C ALA A 225 7.56 -4.62 -11.56
N PHE A 226 7.10 -3.38 -11.40
CA PHE A 226 7.43 -2.56 -10.22
C PHE A 226 6.86 -3.21 -8.94
N GLU A 227 5.61 -3.66 -8.93
CA GLU A 227 5.00 -4.34 -7.79
C GLU A 227 5.80 -5.59 -7.39
N ALA A 228 6.20 -6.41 -8.36
CA ALA A 228 7.02 -7.60 -8.12
C ALA A 228 8.38 -7.24 -7.49
N ALA A 229 9.06 -6.21 -8.01
CA ALA A 229 10.33 -5.74 -7.46
C ALA A 229 10.19 -5.20 -6.03
N LEU A 230 9.10 -4.48 -5.75
CA LEU A 230 8.80 -3.88 -4.44
C LEU A 230 8.41 -4.92 -3.38
N GLN A 231 7.86 -6.07 -3.78
CA GLN A 231 7.54 -7.20 -2.90
C GLN A 231 8.77 -8.03 -2.48
N GLY A 232 9.93 -7.83 -3.13
CA GLY A 232 11.19 -8.47 -2.76
C GLY A 232 11.56 -8.15 -1.31
N GLY A 233 11.74 -9.16 -0.46
CA GLY A 233 11.91 -8.98 0.99
C GLY A 233 13.09 -8.06 1.40
N PRO A 234 13.20 -7.71 2.69
CA PRO A 234 14.09 -6.65 3.21
C PRO A 234 15.61 -6.92 3.09
N ALA A 235 16.02 -8.06 2.54
CA ALA A 235 17.40 -8.55 2.64
C ALA A 235 18.41 -7.87 1.69
N MET A 236 17.97 -7.14 0.66
CA MET A 236 18.87 -6.48 -0.30
C MET A 236 18.70 -4.95 -0.24
N PRO A 237 19.79 -4.15 -0.25
CA PRO A 237 19.74 -2.69 -0.10
C PRO A 237 19.12 -1.91 -1.29
N GLY A 238 18.64 -2.60 -2.31
CA GLY A 238 17.88 -2.01 -3.42
C GLY A 238 16.98 -3.04 -4.08
N ALA A 239 15.95 -2.57 -4.77
CA ALA A 239 15.17 -3.38 -5.71
C ALA A 239 15.65 -3.06 -7.13
N SER A 240 15.63 -4.03 -8.04
CA SER A 240 15.91 -3.79 -9.45
C SER A 240 14.84 -4.44 -10.32
N VAL A 241 14.54 -3.80 -11.44
CA VAL A 241 13.61 -4.32 -12.45
C VAL A 241 14.20 -4.09 -13.84
N GLU A 242 14.20 -5.16 -14.64
CA GLU A 242 14.63 -5.11 -16.04
C GLU A 242 13.37 -5.07 -16.91
N LEU A 243 13.30 -4.08 -17.80
CA LEU A 243 12.18 -3.83 -18.69
C LEU A 243 12.66 -3.69 -20.13
N ASP A 244 11.76 -3.92 -21.09
CA ASP A 244 12.07 -3.69 -22.49
C ASP A 244 12.19 -2.19 -22.83
N GLY A 245 12.67 -1.88 -24.03
CA GLY A 245 12.75 -0.49 -24.50
C GLY A 245 11.37 0.14 -24.79
N ALA A 246 10.32 -0.66 -24.96
CA ALA A 246 8.95 -0.17 -25.21
C ALA A 246 8.31 0.40 -23.93
N ALA A 247 8.81 -0.01 -22.75
CA ALA A 247 8.38 0.50 -21.46
C ALA A 247 8.82 1.95 -21.17
N VAL A 248 9.84 2.47 -21.86
CA VAL A 248 10.42 3.81 -21.59
C VAL A 248 9.37 4.93 -21.62
N PRO A 249 8.55 5.09 -22.67
CA PRO A 249 7.52 6.14 -22.71
C PRO A 249 6.44 5.96 -21.65
N ALA A 250 6.11 4.72 -21.29
CA ALA A 250 5.15 4.43 -20.22
C ALA A 250 5.70 4.86 -18.86
N ILE A 251 6.98 4.60 -18.57
CA ILE A 251 7.64 5.01 -17.32
C ILE A 251 7.73 6.53 -17.23
N GLU A 252 8.16 7.21 -18.30
CA GLU A 252 8.17 8.69 -18.35
C GLU A 252 6.79 9.28 -18.10
N PHE A 253 5.78 8.73 -18.76
CA PHE A 253 4.40 9.15 -18.58
C PHE A 253 3.94 8.99 -17.11
N LEU A 254 4.21 7.84 -16.49
CA LEU A 254 3.83 7.59 -15.10
C LEU A 254 4.59 8.47 -14.12
N ALA A 255 5.90 8.65 -14.32
CA ALA A 255 6.73 9.53 -13.51
C ALA A 255 6.26 10.98 -13.60
N GLN A 256 5.95 11.47 -14.80
CA GLN A 256 5.35 12.79 -14.99
C GLN A 256 4.04 12.92 -14.21
N GLN A 257 3.12 11.97 -14.36
CA GLN A 257 1.82 12.02 -13.69
C GLN A 257 1.94 11.93 -12.17
N ALA A 258 2.88 11.13 -11.64
CA ALA A 258 3.17 11.08 -10.22
C ALA A 258 3.66 12.44 -9.70
N ARG A 259 4.66 13.05 -10.36
CA ARG A 259 5.19 14.39 -10.03
C ARG A 259 4.15 15.50 -10.12
N ILE A 260 3.24 15.44 -11.10
CA ILE A 260 2.10 16.38 -11.18
C ILE A 260 1.23 16.23 -9.92
N ARG A 261 0.88 15.00 -9.56
CA ARG A 261 0.00 14.69 -8.42
C ARG A 261 0.59 15.11 -7.09
N GLU A 262 1.91 15.03 -6.93
CA GLU A 262 2.60 15.54 -5.73
C GLU A 262 2.47 17.06 -5.55
N LYS A 263 2.28 17.82 -6.63
CA LYS A 263 2.22 19.29 -6.62
C LYS A 263 0.79 19.84 -6.56
N VAL A 264 -0.22 19.00 -6.57
CA VAL A 264 -1.64 19.39 -6.60
C VAL A 264 -2.39 18.80 -5.42
N ALA A 265 -3.47 19.47 -5.00
CA ALA A 265 -4.27 18.98 -3.89
C ALA A 265 -5.03 17.70 -4.30
N ILE A 266 -4.82 16.62 -3.54
CA ILE A 266 -5.47 15.33 -3.74
C ILE A 266 -6.49 15.09 -2.63
N ARG A 267 -7.65 14.54 -3.00
CA ARG A 267 -8.70 14.09 -2.08
C ARG A 267 -9.21 12.72 -2.53
N THR A 268 -9.96 12.06 -1.67
CA THR A 268 -10.68 10.82 -2.00
C THR A 268 -12.14 11.16 -2.24
N LEU A 269 -12.67 10.83 -3.41
CA LEU A 269 -14.11 10.86 -3.71
C LEU A 269 -14.68 9.50 -3.34
N GLN A 270 -15.63 9.48 -2.43
CA GLN A 270 -16.40 8.29 -2.05
C GLN A 270 -17.80 8.39 -2.67
N VAL A 271 -18.20 7.40 -3.45
CA VAL A 271 -19.53 7.32 -4.09
C VAL A 271 -20.28 6.15 -3.49
N CYS A 272 -21.37 6.42 -2.77
CA CYS A 272 -22.19 5.35 -2.17
C CYS A 272 -22.67 4.36 -3.24
N THR A 273 -22.46 3.07 -3.03
CA THR A 273 -22.89 2.03 -3.97
C THR A 273 -24.41 1.92 -4.07
N THR A 274 -25.13 2.24 -2.98
CA THR A 274 -26.60 2.17 -2.90
C THR A 274 -27.29 3.38 -3.51
N CYS A 275 -27.04 4.59 -2.99
CA CYS A 275 -27.79 5.80 -3.38
C CYS A 275 -26.99 6.78 -4.26
N ARG A 276 -25.76 6.41 -4.65
CA ARG A 276 -24.84 7.21 -5.50
C ARG A 276 -24.48 8.59 -4.96
N LEU A 277 -24.74 8.87 -3.68
CA LEU A 277 -24.29 10.11 -3.05
C LEU A 277 -22.76 10.19 -3.06
N THR A 278 -22.23 11.33 -3.48
CA THR A 278 -20.80 11.62 -3.51
C THR A 278 -20.37 12.35 -2.24
N LYS A 279 -19.21 11.99 -1.70
CA LYS A 279 -18.58 12.63 -0.54
C LYS A 279 -17.10 12.80 -0.81
N VAL A 280 -16.59 14.03 -0.69
CA VAL A 280 -15.15 14.30 -0.79
C VAL A 280 -14.54 14.23 0.60
N VAL A 281 -13.55 13.35 0.77
CA VAL A 281 -12.81 13.17 2.02
C VAL A 281 -11.39 13.70 1.87
N ASN A 282 -10.99 14.51 2.84
CA ASN A 282 -9.61 14.96 2.95
C ASN A 282 -8.77 13.91 3.73
N PRO A 283 -7.84 13.21 3.07
CA PRO A 283 -7.03 12.18 3.72
C PRO A 283 -6.08 12.75 4.79
N ASP A 284 -5.69 14.02 4.68
CA ASP A 284 -4.83 14.64 5.69
C ASP A 284 -5.62 14.95 6.97
N TYR A 285 -6.90 15.28 6.80
CA TYR A 285 -7.80 15.47 7.94
C TYR A 285 -8.09 14.15 8.66
N THR A 286 -8.30 13.05 7.93
CA THR A 286 -8.49 11.73 8.57
C THR A 286 -7.24 11.28 9.31
N LYS A 287 -6.03 11.52 8.77
CA LYS A 287 -4.76 11.30 9.50
C LYS A 287 -4.69 12.13 10.77
N LEU A 288 -5.02 13.42 10.70
CA LEU A 288 -4.99 14.29 11.87
C LEU A 288 -6.00 13.84 12.94
N LYS A 289 -7.20 13.40 12.53
CA LYS A 289 -8.23 12.83 13.41
C LYS A 289 -7.75 11.52 14.03
N ALA A 290 -7.17 10.61 13.24
CA ALA A 290 -6.62 9.35 13.72
C ALA A 290 -5.44 9.58 14.69
N LYS A 291 -4.57 10.54 14.40
CA LYS A 291 -3.48 10.96 15.30
C LYS A 291 -4.04 11.49 16.62
N ARG A 292 -5.04 12.37 16.58
CA ARG A 292 -5.72 12.89 17.78
C ARG A 292 -6.41 11.80 18.59
N HIS A 293 -7.09 10.88 17.92
CA HIS A 293 -7.75 9.76 18.59
C HIS A 293 -6.72 8.82 19.24
N ARG A 294 -5.60 8.56 18.56
CA ARG A 294 -4.50 7.76 19.10
C ARG A 294 -3.81 8.45 20.28
N THR A 295 -3.60 9.76 20.25
CA THR A 295 -3.07 10.49 21.41
C THR A 295 -4.06 10.49 22.59
N ASN A 296 -5.37 10.42 22.32
CA ASN A 296 -6.38 10.33 23.36
C ASN A 296 -6.50 8.91 23.94
N ILE A 297 -6.15 7.87 23.18
CA ILE A 297 -6.21 6.46 23.61
C ILE A 297 -4.87 5.98 24.19
N LEU A 298 -3.74 6.62 23.84
CA LEU A 298 -2.40 6.21 24.27
C LEU A 298 -1.51 7.42 24.58
N SER A 299 -1.48 7.79 25.87
CA SER A 299 -0.42 8.57 26.49
C SER A 299 0.89 7.79 26.68
N ASN A 300 1.03 6.56 26.18
CA ASN A 300 2.27 5.79 26.24
C ASN A 300 2.37 4.79 25.07
N SER A 301 3.00 5.18 23.95
CA SER A 301 3.87 4.32 23.11
C SER A 301 4.25 5.00 21.78
N ILE A 302 5.51 5.42 21.72
CA ILE A 302 6.30 5.88 20.55
C ILE A 302 6.49 4.68 19.59
N GLY A 303 6.59 4.80 18.26
CA GLY A 303 6.71 5.98 17.42
C GLY A 303 6.56 5.64 15.93
N ALA A 304 6.42 6.68 15.12
CA ALA A 304 6.46 6.58 13.66
C ALA A 304 7.82 7.13 13.19
N VAL A 305 8.52 6.34 12.37
CA VAL A 305 9.78 6.72 11.72
C VAL A 305 9.46 7.78 10.68
N ILE A 306 9.92 9.02 10.91
CA ILE A 306 9.91 10.10 9.93
C ILE A 306 11.23 9.98 9.18
N SER A 307 11.19 9.63 7.90
CA SER A 307 12.38 9.71 7.04
C SER A 307 12.76 11.18 6.82
N THR A 308 14.05 11.43 6.61
CA THR A 308 14.64 12.78 6.46
C THR A 308 14.16 13.55 5.22
N GLY A 309 13.43 12.92 4.29
CA GLY A 309 12.89 13.55 3.08
C GLY A 309 11.44 14.05 3.17
N GLY A 310 10.74 13.83 4.29
CA GLY A 310 9.30 14.07 4.37
C GLY A 310 8.50 13.03 3.58
N VAL A 311 7.36 12.58 4.11
CA VAL A 311 6.57 11.56 3.42
C VAL A 311 5.64 12.23 2.41
N SER A 312 5.86 11.98 1.12
CA SER A 312 4.99 12.47 0.03
C SER A 312 3.52 12.14 0.34
N PRO A 313 2.62 13.15 0.46
CA PRO A 313 1.21 12.94 0.74
C PRO A 313 0.56 12.00 -0.27
N PHE A 314 0.99 12.05 -1.53
CA PHE A 314 0.46 11.21 -2.60
C PHE A 314 0.76 9.72 -2.40
N VAL A 315 1.99 9.39 -2.01
CA VAL A 315 2.42 8.01 -1.74
C VAL A 315 1.66 7.41 -0.56
N LEU A 316 1.45 8.21 0.49
CA LEU A 316 0.64 7.81 1.62
C LEU A 316 -0.83 7.65 1.23
N ILE A 317 -1.38 8.54 0.40
CA ILE A 317 -2.75 8.43 -0.08
C ILE A 317 -2.91 7.19 -0.96
N GLY A 318 -1.93 6.86 -1.81
CA GLY A 318 -1.89 5.61 -2.58
C GLY A 318 -1.95 4.40 -1.66
N ARG A 319 -1.05 4.31 -0.66
CA ARG A 319 -1.09 3.22 0.34
C ARG A 319 -2.39 3.22 1.17
N LEU A 320 -2.94 4.38 1.53
CA LEU A 320 -4.16 4.48 2.34
C LEU A 320 -5.43 4.18 1.53
N ALA A 321 -5.46 4.50 0.25
CA ALA A 321 -6.51 4.08 -0.67
C ALA A 321 -6.40 2.57 -0.96
N GLN A 322 -5.19 2.01 -0.95
CA GLN A 322 -4.97 0.56 -1.08
C GLN A 322 -5.29 -0.21 0.20
N LEU A 323 -5.17 0.45 1.36
CA LEU A 323 -5.60 -0.05 2.66
C LEU A 323 -7.07 0.38 2.88
N ASN A 324 -8.00 -0.31 2.24
CA ASN A 324 -9.45 -0.22 2.50
C ASN A 324 -9.83 -0.45 3.98
N GLN A 325 -8.86 -0.76 4.86
CA GLN A 325 -9.01 -0.72 6.32
C GLN A 325 -9.30 0.68 6.90
N LEU A 326 -9.39 1.73 6.08
CA LEU A 326 -9.91 3.04 6.50
C LEU A 326 -11.42 3.25 6.26
N ASP A 327 -12.19 2.23 5.86
CA ASP A 327 -13.67 2.29 5.86
C ASP A 327 -14.30 2.15 7.26
N LEU A 328 -13.55 2.42 8.32
CA LEU A 328 -14.09 2.87 9.60
C LEU A 328 -14.28 4.40 9.47
N GLU A 329 -15.32 5.01 8.90
CA GLU A 329 -16.73 4.67 8.80
C GLU A 329 -17.30 5.46 7.59
N PHE A 330 -17.27 4.92 6.37
CA PHE A 330 -18.13 5.52 5.35
C PHE A 330 -19.58 5.17 5.69
N VAL A 331 -20.25 6.05 6.41
CA VAL A 331 -21.71 5.99 6.56
C VAL A 331 -22.30 7.00 5.59
N CYS A 332 -23.01 6.51 4.59
CA CYS A 332 -23.71 7.39 3.67
C CYS A 332 -24.77 8.20 4.45
N PRO A 333 -24.70 9.55 4.48
CA PRO A 333 -25.66 10.34 5.23
C PRO A 333 -27.08 10.30 4.65
N ARG A 334 -27.26 9.79 3.42
CA ARG A 334 -28.57 9.69 2.78
C ARG A 334 -29.28 8.37 3.05
N CYS A 335 -28.57 7.23 2.96
CA CYS A 335 -29.19 5.90 3.05
C CYS A 335 -28.57 5.01 4.13
N GLN A 336 -27.61 5.52 4.91
CA GLN A 336 -26.87 4.77 5.93
C GLN A 336 -26.12 3.54 5.41
N GLY A 337 -25.94 3.43 4.09
CA GLY A 337 -25.12 2.39 3.47
C GLY A 337 -23.66 2.52 3.89
N LEU A 338 -23.01 1.37 4.12
CA LEU A 338 -21.64 1.28 4.64
C LEU A 338 -20.58 1.11 3.54
N HIS A 339 -20.99 1.12 2.28
CA HIS A 339 -20.10 0.86 1.14
C HIS A 339 -20.04 2.06 0.20
N ALA A 340 -18.82 2.44 -0.18
CA ALA A 340 -18.56 3.43 -1.21
C ALA A 340 -17.49 2.95 -2.19
N GLU A 341 -17.67 3.27 -3.46
CA GLU A 341 -16.59 3.27 -4.43
C GLU A 341 -15.69 4.46 -4.13
N SER A 342 -14.41 4.19 -3.83
CA SER A 342 -13.41 5.24 -3.60
C SER A 342 -12.61 5.52 -4.88
N SER A 343 -12.40 6.80 -5.19
CA SER A 343 -11.49 7.24 -6.25
C SER A 343 -10.64 8.41 -5.79
N LEU A 344 -9.42 8.53 -6.32
CA LEU A 344 -8.60 9.71 -6.09
C LEU A 344 -9.01 10.81 -7.06
N ILE A 345 -9.30 11.98 -6.51
CA ILE A 345 -9.60 13.20 -7.26
C ILE A 345 -8.55 14.27 -6.97
N THR A 346 -8.37 15.16 -7.93
CA THR A 346 -7.44 16.28 -7.86
C THR A 346 -8.19 17.59 -8.05
N PHE A 347 -7.75 18.65 -7.38
CA PHE A 347 -8.30 19.99 -7.59
C PHE A 347 -7.36 20.83 -8.44
N CYS A 348 -7.90 21.54 -9.43
CA CYS A 348 -7.12 22.45 -10.25
C CYS A 348 -6.55 23.58 -9.37
N PRO A 349 -5.22 23.84 -9.39
CA PRO A 349 -4.62 24.86 -8.54
C PRO A 349 -5.03 26.30 -8.95
N LYS A 350 -5.49 26.49 -10.19
CA LYS A 350 -5.89 27.82 -10.69
C LYS A 350 -7.35 28.18 -10.38
N CYS A 351 -8.29 27.26 -10.58
CA CYS A 351 -9.72 27.56 -10.45
C CYS A 351 -10.48 26.70 -9.43
N GLY A 352 -9.82 25.75 -8.76
CA GLY A 352 -10.44 24.85 -7.79
C GLY A 352 -11.38 23.80 -8.40
N ASP A 353 -11.41 23.64 -9.72
CA ASP A 353 -12.24 22.63 -10.39
C ASP A 353 -11.82 21.21 -10.01
N GLN A 354 -12.80 20.36 -9.69
CA GLN A 354 -12.56 18.96 -9.35
C GLN A 354 -12.28 18.15 -10.62
N ARG A 355 -11.18 17.39 -10.60
CA ARG A 355 -10.73 16.52 -11.69
C ARG A 355 -10.72 15.07 -11.21
N ASN A 356 -11.52 14.22 -11.86
CA ASN A 356 -11.58 12.77 -11.60
C ASN A 356 -10.84 11.95 -12.67
N ASP A 357 -10.06 12.63 -13.52
CA ASP A 357 -9.30 11.98 -14.57
C ASP A 357 -8.15 11.17 -13.98
N SER A 358 -7.94 9.96 -14.50
CA SER A 358 -6.73 9.17 -14.20
C SER A 358 -5.47 9.88 -14.70
N VAL A 359 -5.60 10.67 -15.76
CA VAL A 359 -4.52 11.42 -16.40
C VAL A 359 -4.80 12.92 -16.40
N LEU A 360 -3.94 13.68 -15.76
CA LEU A 360 -4.03 15.13 -15.69
C LEU A 360 -3.27 15.74 -16.87
N ARG A 361 -4.00 16.24 -17.87
CA ARG A 361 -3.45 16.95 -19.05
C ARG A 361 -3.63 18.45 -18.88
N SER A 362 -4.88 18.90 -19.00
CA SER A 362 -5.28 20.29 -18.81
C SER A 362 -6.60 20.37 -18.03
N CYS A 363 -6.93 21.55 -17.48
CA CYS A 363 -8.21 21.81 -16.84
C CYS A 363 -9.25 22.25 -17.88
N ASP A 364 -10.41 21.58 -17.96
CA ASP A 364 -11.43 21.88 -18.96
C ASP A 364 -12.02 23.28 -18.76
N ARG A 365 -12.13 23.71 -17.49
CA ARG A 365 -12.71 24.98 -17.09
C ARG A 365 -11.79 26.18 -17.36
N CYS A 366 -10.54 26.13 -16.90
CA CYS A 366 -9.62 27.29 -16.96
C CYS A 366 -8.39 27.11 -17.87
N LYS A 367 -8.31 25.97 -18.57
CA LYS A 367 -7.22 25.57 -19.47
C LYS A 367 -5.83 25.55 -18.81
N PHE A 368 -5.77 25.38 -17.49
CA PHE A 368 -4.52 25.18 -16.77
C PHE A 368 -3.81 23.91 -17.23
N GLU A 369 -2.55 24.03 -17.68
CA GLU A 369 -1.72 22.91 -18.16
C GLU A 369 -1.05 22.18 -17.00
N PHE A 370 -1.57 21.02 -16.61
CA PHE A 370 -0.99 20.24 -15.51
C PHE A 370 0.40 19.69 -15.85
N ARG A 371 0.67 19.41 -17.13
CA ARG A 371 1.97 18.88 -17.59
C ARG A 371 3.15 19.77 -17.26
N ALA A 372 2.94 21.09 -17.18
CA ALA A 372 3.98 22.03 -16.79
C ALA A 372 4.50 21.80 -15.35
N LEU A 373 3.75 21.10 -14.50
CA LEU A 373 4.14 20.79 -13.13
C LEU A 373 5.12 19.60 -13.04
N GLY A 374 5.10 18.66 -14.00
CA GLY A 374 5.88 17.41 -13.93
C GLY A 374 6.86 17.26 -15.09
N SER A 375 8.04 17.88 -14.98
CA SER A 375 9.12 17.65 -15.95
C SER A 375 9.73 16.27 -15.76
N THR A 376 10.07 15.61 -16.87
CA THR A 376 10.80 14.32 -16.93
C THR A 376 12.12 14.43 -17.70
N LYS A 377 12.59 15.65 -17.98
CA LYS A 377 13.77 15.89 -18.83
C LYS A 377 15.04 15.16 -18.37
N ASP A 378 15.14 14.90 -17.07
CA ASP A 378 16.32 14.31 -16.44
C ASP A 378 16.03 12.93 -15.84
N LEU A 379 15.09 12.18 -16.43
CA LEU A 379 14.69 10.89 -15.87
C LEU A 379 15.73 9.80 -16.12
N TRP A 380 16.39 9.80 -17.28
CA TRP A 380 17.21 8.69 -17.74
C TRP A 380 18.68 9.06 -17.77
N ASP A 381 19.50 8.17 -17.21
CA ASP A 381 20.94 8.17 -17.37
C ASP A 381 21.36 7.18 -18.45
N GLU A 382 22.58 7.35 -18.97
CA GLU A 382 23.22 6.33 -19.81
C GLU A 382 23.19 4.97 -19.08
N PRO A 383 22.93 3.87 -19.81
CA PRO A 383 22.75 2.58 -19.19
C PRO A 383 24.02 2.21 -18.44
N ILE A 384 23.89 1.96 -17.13
CA ILE A 384 24.99 1.43 -16.33
C ILE A 384 25.39 0.10 -16.97
N GLN A 385 26.52 0.07 -17.66
CA GLN A 385 27.09 -1.17 -18.17
C GLN A 385 27.37 -2.04 -16.95
N ARG A 386 26.51 -3.06 -16.74
CA ARG A 386 26.78 -4.08 -15.73
C ARG A 386 28.17 -4.62 -16.10
N PRO A 387 29.18 -4.53 -15.22
CA PRO A 387 30.51 -5.04 -15.53
C PRO A 387 30.31 -6.45 -16.04
N LEU A 388 30.63 -6.68 -17.32
CA LEU A 388 30.61 -8.02 -17.88
C LEU A 388 31.40 -8.86 -16.87
N PRO A 389 30.83 -9.97 -16.34
CA PRO A 389 31.59 -10.82 -15.43
C PRO A 389 32.89 -11.09 -16.16
N HIS A 390 34.00 -10.56 -15.63
CA HIS A 390 35.29 -10.67 -16.29
C HIS A 390 35.41 -12.13 -16.67
N ALA A 391 35.48 -12.40 -17.98
CA ALA A 391 35.54 -13.75 -18.49
C ALA A 391 36.62 -14.42 -17.65
N THR A 392 36.21 -15.37 -16.80
CA THR A 392 37.16 -16.06 -15.94
C THR A 392 38.18 -16.60 -16.92
N PRO A 393 39.46 -16.17 -16.86
CA PRO A 393 40.44 -16.48 -17.87
C PRO A 393 40.34 -17.99 -18.11
N ALA A 394 40.04 -18.36 -19.36
CA ALA A 394 39.76 -19.73 -19.72
C ALA A 394 40.86 -20.60 -19.09
N LEU A 395 40.46 -21.51 -18.21
CA LEU A 395 41.38 -22.52 -17.68
C LEU A 395 42.11 -23.10 -18.89
N PRO A 396 43.46 -23.03 -18.94
CA PRO A 396 44.19 -23.57 -20.06
C PRO A 396 43.79 -25.03 -20.27
N PRO A 397 43.70 -25.50 -21.53
CA PRO A 397 43.27 -26.86 -21.82
C PRO A 397 44.10 -27.85 -20.99
N ALA A 398 43.41 -28.68 -20.21
CA ALA A 398 43.99 -29.76 -19.44
C ALA A 398 44.62 -30.76 -20.42
N GLY A 399 45.91 -30.56 -20.71
CA GLY A 399 46.55 -31.25 -21.81
C GLY A 399 48.05 -31.04 -21.88
N MET A 400 48.75 -30.94 -20.75
CA MET A 400 50.14 -31.39 -20.64
C MET A 400 50.38 -31.93 -19.23
N ALA A 401 50.79 -33.20 -19.17
CA ALA A 401 51.26 -33.85 -17.97
C ALA A 401 52.45 -33.05 -17.42
N SER A 402 52.26 -32.40 -16.27
CA SER A 402 53.37 -31.83 -15.52
C SER A 402 54.07 -32.97 -14.81
N GLU A 403 55.30 -33.25 -15.25
CA GLU A 403 56.30 -33.95 -14.46
C GLU A 403 56.30 -33.39 -13.03
N ALA A 404 56.39 -34.30 -12.07
CA ALA A 404 56.57 -33.98 -10.66
C ALA A 404 57.87 -33.21 -10.49
N VAL A 405 57.78 -31.89 -10.38
CA VAL A 405 58.88 -31.06 -9.90
C VAL A 405 59.04 -31.37 -8.41
N PRO A 406 60.18 -31.91 -7.95
CA PRO A 406 60.43 -32.07 -6.53
C PRO A 406 60.60 -30.67 -5.93
N TRP A 407 59.80 -30.39 -4.90
CA TRP A 407 59.93 -29.17 -4.09
C TRP A 407 61.36 -29.08 -3.54
N PRO A 408 62.16 -28.06 -3.92
CA PRO A 408 63.37 -27.77 -3.17
C PRO A 408 62.96 -27.23 -1.81
N MET A 409 63.44 -27.88 -0.75
CA MET A 409 63.51 -27.26 0.56
C MET A 409 64.38 -26.01 0.40
N ALA A 410 63.76 -24.84 0.57
CA ALA A 410 64.45 -23.57 0.52
C ALA A 410 64.46 -22.95 1.92
N ASP A 411 65.68 -22.64 2.31
CA ASP A 411 66.18 -22.04 3.54
C ASP A 411 65.39 -20.85 4.09
N GLU A 412 65.39 -20.80 5.42
CA GLU A 412 65.31 -19.58 6.23
C GLU A 412 66.37 -18.57 5.79
N THR A 413 65.98 -17.53 5.04
CA THR A 413 66.38 -16.11 5.25
C THR A 413 65.95 -15.27 4.04
N ALA A 414 64.79 -14.61 4.15
CA ALA A 414 64.45 -13.53 3.22
C ALA A 414 63.68 -12.45 3.98
N GLU A 415 64.35 -11.30 4.07
CA GLU A 415 63.96 -10.06 4.70
C GLU A 415 62.65 -9.52 4.11
N GLN A 416 61.64 -9.30 4.95
CA GLN A 416 60.40 -8.65 4.54
C GLN A 416 60.68 -7.17 4.20
N PRO A 417 60.32 -6.68 3.00
CA PRO A 417 60.34 -5.26 2.72
C PRO A 417 59.24 -4.58 3.54
N ARG A 418 59.64 -3.80 4.56
CA ARG A 418 58.74 -2.89 5.27
C ARG A 418 58.27 -1.80 4.31
N LEU A 419 56.97 -1.77 4.04
CA LEU A 419 56.32 -0.66 3.34
C LEU A 419 56.36 0.60 4.25
N PRO A 420 56.75 1.78 3.72
CA PRO A 420 56.73 3.03 4.48
C PRO A 420 55.29 3.50 4.75
N ALA A 421 55.01 3.86 6.00
CA ALA A 421 53.67 4.15 6.52
C ALA A 421 53.07 5.53 6.18
N ASP A 422 53.60 6.26 5.18
CA ASP A 422 53.31 7.71 5.02
C ASP A 422 52.58 8.12 3.72
N GLN A 423 51.84 7.25 3.04
CA GLN A 423 51.18 7.63 1.77
C GLN A 423 49.64 7.63 1.73
N TRP A 424 48.94 7.56 2.87
CA TRP A 424 47.49 7.81 2.87
C TRP A 424 47.15 9.26 3.23
N ALA A 425 47.32 10.17 2.26
CA ALA A 425 46.70 11.49 2.32
C ALA A 425 45.36 11.44 1.53
N PRO A 426 44.22 11.81 2.12
CA PRO A 426 42.97 11.94 1.36
C PRO A 426 43.07 13.11 0.36
N PRO A 427 42.34 13.07 -0.77
CA PRO A 427 42.38 14.13 -1.75
C PRO A 427 41.89 15.46 -1.15
N ARG A 428 42.75 16.47 -1.18
CA ARG A 428 42.41 17.87 -0.88
C ARG A 428 41.41 18.36 -1.91
N SER A 429 40.15 18.50 -1.49
CA SER A 429 39.12 19.26 -2.20
C SER A 429 39.62 20.69 -2.44
N ALA A 430 39.82 21.06 -3.71
CA ALA A 430 40.12 22.43 -4.11
C ALA A 430 38.94 23.34 -3.76
N GLN A 431 39.06 24.08 -2.65
CA GLN A 431 38.16 25.17 -2.31
C GLN A 431 38.32 26.29 -3.35
N ARG A 432 37.36 26.41 -4.28
CA ARG A 432 37.12 27.66 -4.98
C ARG A 432 36.48 28.63 -4.00
N VAL A 433 37.27 29.60 -3.55
CA VAL A 433 36.76 30.79 -2.85
C VAL A 433 35.99 31.61 -3.87
N SER A 434 34.65 31.51 -3.86
CA SER A 434 33.78 32.55 -4.41
C SER A 434 33.60 33.61 -3.33
N THR A 435 34.14 34.80 -3.57
CA THR A 435 33.87 36.01 -2.79
C THR A 435 32.41 36.42 -2.99
N LEU A 436 31.54 35.96 -2.09
CA LEU A 436 30.20 36.51 -1.89
C LEU A 436 30.30 37.85 -1.11
N PRO A 437 29.46 38.84 -1.43
CA PRO A 437 29.39 40.10 -0.68
C PRO A 437 28.92 39.86 0.76
N PRO A 438 29.29 40.73 1.72
CA PRO A 438 28.98 40.55 3.13
C PRO A 438 27.47 40.52 3.37
N ALA A 439 26.98 39.38 3.87
CA ALA A 439 25.62 39.22 4.32
C ALA A 439 25.40 40.08 5.58
N HIS A 440 24.43 40.98 5.52
CA HIS A 440 23.91 41.64 6.71
C HIS A 440 23.39 40.59 7.70
N PRO A 441 23.63 40.74 9.01
CA PRO A 441 23.06 39.85 10.01
C PRO A 441 21.55 40.03 10.01
N VAL A 442 20.83 39.05 9.47
CA VAL A 442 19.37 38.95 9.65
C VAL A 442 19.14 38.53 11.09
N SER A 443 18.77 39.51 11.93
CA SER A 443 18.24 39.26 13.27
C SER A 443 16.95 38.46 13.14
N TRP A 444 17.01 37.19 13.52
CA TRP A 444 15.83 36.36 13.72
C TRP A 444 15.17 36.80 15.04
N GLU A 445 14.32 37.82 15.01
CA GLU A 445 13.36 37.97 16.10
C GLU A 445 12.32 36.85 15.95
N PRO A 446 12.13 35.99 16.96
CA PRO A 446 11.06 35.01 16.92
C PRO A 446 9.74 35.75 16.72
N PRO A 447 8.89 35.35 15.76
CA PRO A 447 7.64 36.04 15.51
C PRO A 447 6.84 36.07 16.81
N THR A 448 6.53 37.28 17.27
CA THR A 448 5.65 37.50 18.41
C THR A 448 4.40 36.65 18.20
N PRO A 449 4.02 35.77 19.14
CA PRO A 449 2.86 34.92 18.95
C PRO A 449 1.66 35.81 18.68
N ALA A 450 1.09 35.68 17.48
CA ALA A 450 -0.09 36.44 17.09
C ALA A 450 -1.15 36.24 18.16
N GLN A 451 -1.54 37.34 18.83
CA GLN A 451 -2.61 37.31 19.82
C GLN A 451 -3.84 36.72 19.14
N GLN A 452 -4.26 35.54 19.61
CA GLN A 452 -5.49 34.93 19.14
C GLN A 452 -6.62 35.87 19.53
N VAL A 453 -7.23 36.51 18.54
CA VAL A 453 -8.45 37.29 18.73
C VAL A 453 -9.54 36.28 19.08
N LEU A 454 -9.87 36.18 20.37
CA LEU A 454 -10.98 35.35 20.83
C LEU A 454 -12.29 35.91 20.26
N PRO A 455 -13.24 35.05 19.89
CA PRO A 455 -14.54 35.50 19.39
C PRO A 455 -15.26 36.32 20.48
N PRO A 456 -16.02 37.36 20.10
CA PRO A 456 -16.78 38.17 21.05
C PRO A 456 -17.86 37.34 21.76
N PRO A 457 -18.44 37.86 22.87
CA PRO A 457 -19.52 37.17 23.58
C PRO A 457 -20.69 36.80 22.65
N MET A 458 -21.08 35.53 22.60
CA MET A 458 -22.14 35.04 21.72
C MET A 458 -22.70 33.67 22.14
N TRP A 459 -23.90 33.34 21.65
CA TRP A 459 -24.42 31.96 21.68
C TRP A 459 -23.72 31.13 20.60
N SER A 460 -23.17 29.98 20.98
CA SER A 460 -22.44 29.07 20.08
C SER A 460 -22.75 27.62 20.45
N PRO A 461 -22.59 26.64 19.54
CA PRO A 461 -22.91 25.23 19.85
C PRO A 461 -22.23 24.74 21.12
N ASP A 462 -22.98 24.07 22.00
CA ASP A 462 -22.47 23.62 23.31
C ASP A 462 -21.29 22.64 23.09
N PRO A 463 -20.05 22.99 23.50
CA PRO A 463 -18.89 22.11 23.32
C PRO A 463 -19.01 20.79 24.08
N MET A 464 -19.88 20.73 25.10
CA MET A 464 -20.15 19.50 25.87
C MET A 464 -21.25 18.64 25.26
N GLY A 465 -22.00 19.16 24.26
CA GLY A 465 -23.08 18.43 23.61
C GLY A 465 -24.29 18.13 24.50
N ARG A 466 -24.41 18.76 25.68
CA ARG A 466 -25.55 18.60 26.59
C ARG A 466 -26.76 19.44 26.15
N HIS A 467 -26.50 20.58 25.52
CA HIS A 467 -27.52 21.55 25.07
C HIS A 467 -27.32 21.96 23.60
N GLN A 468 -28.28 22.68 23.02
CA GLN A 468 -28.21 23.11 21.61
C GLN A 468 -27.19 24.24 21.42
N LEU A 469 -27.21 25.22 22.33
CA LEU A 469 -26.27 26.34 22.38
C LEU A 469 -25.82 26.57 23.82
N ARG A 470 -24.60 27.08 24.00
CA ARG A 470 -24.08 27.60 25.26
C ARG A 470 -23.57 29.02 25.04
N TRP A 471 -23.64 29.85 26.07
CA TRP A 471 -23.15 31.22 26.00
C TRP A 471 -21.65 31.26 26.24
N TRP A 472 -20.90 31.79 25.25
CA TRP A 472 -19.50 32.18 25.35
C TRP A 472 -19.43 33.65 25.75
N ASP A 473 -18.71 34.00 26.80
CA ASP A 473 -18.62 35.38 27.32
C ASP A 473 -17.44 36.19 26.75
N GLY A 474 -16.77 35.68 25.72
CA GLY A 474 -15.54 36.26 25.16
C GLY A 474 -14.27 35.63 25.72
N HIS A 475 -14.32 34.99 26.89
CA HIS A 475 -13.15 34.41 27.57
C HIS A 475 -13.36 32.95 27.98
N ALA A 476 -14.57 32.58 28.36
CA ALA A 476 -14.96 31.25 28.80
C ALA A 476 -16.40 30.92 28.37
N TRP A 477 -16.69 29.62 28.36
CA TRP A 477 -18.07 29.15 28.34
C TRP A 477 -18.70 29.42 29.69
N THR A 478 -19.99 29.76 29.73
CA THR A 478 -20.73 30.04 30.97
C THR A 478 -21.72 28.92 31.30
N ALA A 479 -22.35 28.99 32.48
CA ALA A 479 -23.42 28.09 32.86
C ALA A 479 -24.74 28.32 32.09
N HIS A 480 -24.84 29.39 31.30
CA HIS A 480 -26.05 29.68 30.52
C HIS A 480 -26.08 28.86 29.23
N ALA A 481 -27.11 28.04 29.07
CA ALA A 481 -27.33 27.20 27.91
C ALA A 481 -28.75 27.36 27.35
N LEU A 482 -28.99 26.90 26.12
CA LEU A 482 -30.29 26.84 25.46
C LEU A 482 -30.63 25.38 25.13
N SER A 483 -31.76 24.90 25.68
CA SER A 483 -32.33 23.60 25.37
C SER A 483 -33.70 23.77 24.75
N HIS A 484 -33.89 23.24 23.54
CA HIS A 484 -35.15 23.38 22.79
C HIS A 484 -35.61 24.85 22.70
N GLY A 485 -34.65 25.76 22.44
CA GLY A 485 -34.90 27.21 22.39
C GLY A 485 -35.24 27.88 23.73
N ARG A 486 -35.18 27.16 24.86
CA ARG A 486 -35.42 27.72 26.20
C ARG A 486 -34.13 27.90 26.97
N PRO A 487 -33.89 29.06 27.60
CA PRO A 487 -32.70 29.28 28.42
C PRO A 487 -32.74 28.39 29.66
N VAL A 488 -31.63 27.75 29.97
CA VAL A 488 -31.40 26.90 31.14
C VAL A 488 -30.04 27.24 31.76
N VAL A 489 -29.89 26.96 33.05
CA VAL A 489 -28.61 27.10 33.76
C VAL A 489 -28.08 25.70 34.05
N ASP A 490 -26.94 25.36 33.47
CA ASP A 490 -26.28 24.06 33.55
C ASP A 490 -24.85 24.24 34.07
N PRO A 491 -24.52 23.72 35.28
CA PRO A 491 -23.18 23.81 35.86
C PRO A 491 -22.13 23.22 34.92
N LEU A 492 -21.04 23.96 34.72
CA LEU A 492 -19.89 23.55 33.90
C LEU A 492 -19.08 22.43 34.56
#